data_AF-A0A6N1VB35-F1
#
_entry.id   AF-A0A6N1VB35-F1
#
_cell.length_a   1.000
_cell.length_b   1.000
_cell.length_c   1.000
_cell.angle_alpha   90.00
_cell.angle_beta   90.00
_cell.angle_gamma   90.00
#
_symmetry.space_group_name_H-M   'P 1'
#
loop_
_entity.id
_entity.type
_entity.pdbx_description
1 polymer ?
#
loop_
_entity_poly.entity_id
_entity_poly.type
_entity_poly.pdbx_seq_one_letter_code
_entity_poly.pdbx_strand_id
1 'polypeptide(L)'
;MALAGLNVLLAALHECGVSAPPLTPADIEDATDEKGAYVLLVRLAGPLETRLPGTGRLELRPGWYAYCGSARGPGGLRARLRRHFRHDKNLHWHIDRLTVAADALAALPVPGGNECGLVQRLLRHPALDIAVRGFGSTDCRTCESHLLKFDGDTSRVAPRQPSELADSRKRGPDS
;
A
#
# COMPACT_ATOMS: atom_id res chain seq x y z
N MET A 1 14.14 17.22 1.59
CA MET A 1 14.24 15.75 1.38
C MET A 1 12.88 15.06 1.23
N ALA A 2 11.89 15.29 2.10
CA ALA A 2 10.58 14.62 2.02
C ALA A 2 9.83 14.83 0.69
N LEU A 3 9.79 16.07 0.18
CA LEU A 3 9.15 16.42 -1.10
C LEU A 3 9.82 15.76 -2.31
N ALA A 4 11.16 15.64 -2.30
CA ALA A 4 11.89 14.96 -3.37
C ALA A 4 11.51 13.47 -3.42
N GLY A 5 11.42 12.80 -2.27
CA GLY A 5 10.99 11.40 -2.20
C GLY A 5 9.56 11.18 -2.68
N LEU A 6 8.63 12.12 -2.38
CA LEU A 6 7.25 12.04 -2.87
C LEU A 6 7.19 12.17 -4.40
N ASN A 7 7.93 13.11 -5.00
CA ASN A 7 7.94 13.31 -6.44
C ASN A 7 8.46 12.07 -7.20
N VAL A 8 9.52 11.43 -6.72
CA VAL A 8 10.05 10.20 -7.34
C VAL A 8 9.04 9.05 -7.19
N LEU A 9 8.39 8.92 -6.04
CA LEU A 9 7.33 7.93 -5.85
C LEU A 9 6.15 8.20 -6.81
N LEU A 10 5.69 9.44 -6.94
CA LEU A 10 4.63 9.79 -7.88
C LEU A 10 5.01 9.48 -9.32
N ALA A 11 6.26 9.72 -9.73
CA ALA A 11 6.76 9.32 -11.04
C ALA A 11 6.72 7.79 -11.25
N ALA A 12 7.19 7.01 -10.28
CA ALA A 12 7.12 5.55 -10.32
C ALA A 12 5.68 5.02 -10.43
N LEU A 13 4.75 5.64 -9.70
CA LEU A 13 3.32 5.31 -9.76
C LEU A 13 2.72 5.69 -11.13
N HIS A 14 3.14 6.81 -11.69
CA HIS A 14 2.74 7.24 -13.04
C HIS A 14 3.24 6.26 -14.11
N GLU A 15 4.48 5.76 -14.03
CA GLU A 15 5.00 4.71 -14.92
C GLU A 15 4.21 3.39 -14.81
N CYS A 16 3.65 3.11 -13.63
CA CYS A 16 2.70 2.01 -13.45
C CYS A 16 1.29 2.32 -13.99
N GLY A 17 1.07 3.53 -14.50
CA GLY A 17 -0.18 4.09 -15.03
C GLY A 17 -1.18 4.52 -13.96
N VAL A 18 -0.71 4.89 -12.77
CA VAL A 18 -1.50 5.55 -11.72
C VAL A 18 -1.15 7.04 -11.76
N SER A 19 -1.92 7.82 -12.51
CA SER A 19 -1.60 9.21 -12.87
C SER A 19 -2.56 10.27 -12.31
N ALA A 20 -3.41 9.90 -11.36
CA ALA A 20 -4.34 10.85 -10.74
C ALA A 20 -3.57 11.98 -10.01
N PRO A 21 -4.14 13.19 -9.90
CA PRO A 21 -3.61 14.21 -9.01
C PRO A 21 -3.61 13.69 -7.56
N PRO A 22 -2.51 13.83 -6.81
CA PRO A 22 -2.49 13.42 -5.41
C PRO A 22 -3.38 14.34 -4.58
N LEU A 23 -4.28 13.72 -3.80
CA LEU A 23 -5.07 14.39 -2.79
C LEU A 23 -4.33 14.38 -1.47
N THR A 24 -4.26 15.53 -0.82
CA THR A 24 -3.79 15.64 0.56
C THR A 24 -4.97 15.75 1.52
N PRO A 25 -4.76 15.75 2.85
CA PRO A 25 -5.82 16.07 3.80
C PRO A 25 -6.51 17.42 3.55
N ALA A 26 -5.83 18.38 2.93
CA ALA A 26 -6.41 19.68 2.60
C ALA A 26 -7.40 19.63 1.41
N ASP A 27 -7.18 18.71 0.47
CA ASP A 27 -7.94 18.62 -0.78
C ASP A 27 -9.08 17.58 -0.70
N ILE A 28 -9.27 16.94 0.46
CA ILE A 28 -10.12 15.77 0.58
C ILE A 28 -11.60 16.04 0.28
N GLU A 29 -12.08 17.27 0.48
CA GLU A 29 -13.45 17.64 0.17
C GLU A 29 -13.75 17.65 -1.34
N ASP A 30 -12.72 17.82 -2.16
CA ASP A 30 -12.81 17.83 -3.62
C ASP A 30 -12.77 16.42 -4.23
N ALA A 31 -12.47 15.40 -3.42
CA ALA A 31 -12.40 14.01 -3.88
C ALA A 31 -13.77 13.52 -4.40
N THR A 32 -13.81 12.66 -5.41
CA THR A 32 -15.07 12.04 -5.86
C THR A 32 -15.68 11.10 -4.79
N ASP A 33 -17.01 11.00 -4.74
CA ASP A 33 -17.74 10.02 -3.93
C ASP A 33 -18.00 8.70 -4.68
N GLU A 34 -17.45 8.57 -5.88
CA GLU A 34 -17.47 7.33 -6.66
C GLU A 34 -16.79 6.18 -5.91
N LYS A 35 -17.26 4.97 -6.20
CA LYS A 35 -16.62 3.75 -5.72
C LYS A 35 -15.40 3.42 -6.59
N GLY A 36 -14.41 2.79 -5.97
CA GLY A 36 -13.21 2.37 -6.71
C GLY A 36 -12.12 1.83 -5.79
N ALA A 37 -10.88 2.09 -6.19
CA ALA A 37 -9.68 1.80 -5.42
C ALA A 37 -8.81 3.05 -5.29
N TYR A 38 -7.79 2.99 -4.45
CA TYR A 38 -6.86 4.09 -4.25
C TYR A 38 -5.47 3.56 -3.90
N VAL A 39 -4.46 4.39 -4.15
CA VAL A 39 -3.12 4.22 -3.57
C VAL A 39 -2.95 5.29 -2.49
N LEU A 40 -2.81 4.87 -1.24
CA LEU A 40 -2.51 5.74 -0.11
C LEU A 40 -0.99 5.79 0.09
N LEU A 41 -0.43 6.99 0.04
CA LEU A 41 0.99 7.26 0.25
C LEU A 41 1.21 7.68 1.69
N VAL A 42 2.09 6.97 2.38
CA VAL A 42 2.37 7.18 3.79
C VAL A 42 3.87 7.37 3.97
N ARG A 43 4.28 8.47 4.61
CA ARG A 43 5.66 8.65 5.06
C ARG A 43 5.78 8.42 6.55
N LEU A 44 6.81 7.66 6.93
CA LEU A 44 7.26 7.53 8.31
C LEU A 44 8.59 8.26 8.48
N ALA A 45 8.66 9.25 9.37
CA ALA A 45 9.90 9.93 9.75
C ALA A 45 10.85 9.03 10.56
N GLY A 46 10.28 8.14 11.36
CA GLY A 46 10.99 7.26 12.29
C GLY A 46 10.55 5.81 12.12
N PRO A 47 11.26 4.87 12.76
CA PRO A 47 10.82 3.48 12.80
C PRO A 47 9.47 3.39 13.51
N LEU A 48 8.59 2.53 13.00
CA LEU A 48 7.30 2.24 13.58
C LEU A 48 7.24 0.78 13.98
N GLU A 49 7.15 0.54 15.29
CA GLU A 49 6.83 -0.77 15.82
C GLU A 49 5.33 -0.94 15.94
N THR A 50 4.81 -2.03 15.39
CA THR A 50 3.39 -2.32 15.47
C THR A 50 3.10 -3.81 15.50
N ARG A 51 1.85 -4.18 15.73
CA ARG A 51 1.36 -5.56 15.70
C ARG A 51 0.10 -5.61 14.87
N LEU A 52 0.04 -6.45 13.84
CA LEU A 52 -1.24 -6.77 13.20
C LEU A 52 -1.90 -7.92 13.96
N PRO A 53 -3.24 -7.95 14.04
CA PRO A 53 -3.96 -9.10 14.58
C PRO A 53 -3.49 -10.40 13.91
N GLY A 54 -3.13 -11.41 14.71
CA GLY A 54 -2.67 -12.70 14.18
C GLY A 54 -1.23 -12.73 13.63
N THR A 55 -0.49 -11.62 13.70
CA THR A 55 0.94 -11.57 13.36
C THR A 55 1.79 -11.19 14.58
N GLY A 56 3.07 -11.54 14.55
CA GLY A 56 4.05 -11.11 15.55
C GLY A 56 4.31 -9.60 15.52
N ARG A 57 5.32 -9.17 16.28
CA ARG A 57 5.81 -7.78 16.24
C ARG A 57 6.38 -7.50 14.85
N LEU A 58 6.00 -6.35 14.28
CA LEU A 58 6.45 -5.85 12.99
C LEU A 58 7.17 -4.53 13.22
N GLU A 59 8.29 -4.37 12.52
CA GLU A 59 9.06 -3.12 12.52
C GLU A 59 9.08 -2.57 11.09
N LEU A 60 8.56 -1.36 10.92
CA LEU A 60 8.61 -0.62 9.68
C LEU A 60 9.71 0.44 9.79
N ARG A 61 10.60 0.48 8.81
CA ARG A 61 11.69 1.46 8.76
C ARG A 61 11.15 2.83 8.33
N PRO A 62 11.86 3.93 8.65
CA PRO A 62 11.57 5.24 8.06
C PRO A 62 11.54 5.16 6.53
N GLY A 63 10.62 5.87 5.90
CA GLY A 63 10.50 5.88 4.44
C GLY A 63 9.08 6.09 3.93
N TRP A 64 8.92 5.94 2.62
CA TRP A 64 7.63 6.01 1.95
C TRP A 64 7.05 4.61 1.72
N TYR A 65 5.73 4.53 1.90
CA TYR A 65 4.94 3.34 1.68
C TYR A 65 3.76 3.67 0.75
N ALA A 66 3.39 2.71 -0.09
CA ALA A 66 2.22 2.75 -0.94
C ALA A 66 1.26 1.63 -0.54
N TYR A 67 0.07 1.99 -0.06
CA TYR A 67 -0.97 1.04 0.30
C TYR A 67 -2.10 1.06 -0.72
N CYS A 68 -2.42 -0.09 -1.29
CA CYS A 68 -3.55 -0.23 -2.22
C CYS A 68 -4.80 -0.66 -1.46
N GLY A 69 -5.88 0.10 -1.56
CA GLY A 69 -7.13 -0.24 -0.87
C GLY A 69 -8.37 0.02 -1.72
N SER A 70 -9.48 -0.58 -1.31
CA SER A 70 -10.79 -0.39 -1.94
C SER A 70 -11.71 0.56 -1.18
N ALA A 71 -12.55 1.26 -1.94
CA ALA A 71 -13.55 2.21 -1.47
C ALA A 71 -14.93 1.83 -2.05
N ARG A 72 -15.48 0.69 -1.61
CA ARG A 72 -16.77 0.17 -2.10
C ARG A 72 -17.98 0.53 -1.22
N GLY A 73 -17.72 1.09 -0.03
CA GLY A 73 -18.74 1.45 0.94
C GLY A 73 -19.48 2.76 0.61
N PRO A 74 -20.41 3.19 1.48
CA PRO A 74 -21.10 4.48 1.35
C PRO A 74 -20.12 5.66 1.31
N GLY A 75 -20.40 6.65 0.44
CA GLY A 75 -19.56 7.83 0.24
C GLY A 75 -18.23 7.59 -0.51
N GLY A 76 -18.02 6.35 -0.99
CA GLY A 76 -16.95 5.99 -1.92
C GLY A 76 -15.55 6.44 -1.51
N LEU A 77 -14.80 6.92 -2.51
CA LEU A 77 -13.40 7.34 -2.37
C LEU A 77 -13.25 8.48 -1.36
N ARG A 78 -14.06 9.54 -1.46
CA ARG A 78 -14.04 10.66 -0.51
C ARG A 78 -14.15 10.19 0.93
N ALA A 79 -15.19 9.44 1.26
CA ALA A 79 -15.42 9.01 2.64
C ALA A 79 -14.29 8.09 3.16
N ARG A 80 -13.79 7.18 2.30
CA ARG A 80 -12.72 6.26 2.68
C ARG A 80 -11.40 6.98 2.91
N LEU A 81 -11.00 7.86 1.99
CA LEU A 81 -9.75 8.62 2.09
C LEU A 81 -9.79 9.61 3.25
N ARG A 82 -10.93 10.27 3.49
CA ARG A 82 -11.14 11.16 4.64
C ARG A 82 -10.90 10.45 5.97
N ARG A 83 -11.36 9.21 6.10
CA ARG A 83 -11.07 8.39 7.28
C ARG A 83 -9.57 8.09 7.42
N HIS A 84 -8.88 7.80 6.32
CA HIS A 84 -7.43 7.56 6.35
C HIS A 84 -6.62 8.79 6.73
N PHE A 85 -7.08 9.98 6.36
CA PHE A 85 -6.41 11.23 6.70
C PHE A 85 -6.65 11.72 8.14
N ARG A 86 -7.64 11.18 8.86
CA ARG A 86 -7.83 11.50 10.28
C ARG A 86 -6.73 10.88 11.13
N HIS A 87 -6.12 11.68 12.01
CA HIS A 87 -5.16 11.16 13.00
C HIS A 87 -5.88 10.56 14.21
N ASP A 88 -6.87 11.26 14.76
CA ASP A 88 -7.69 10.75 15.87
C ASP A 88 -8.81 9.85 15.36
N LYS A 89 -8.61 8.53 15.48
CA LYS A 89 -9.54 7.47 15.08
C LYS A 89 -9.23 6.14 15.77
N ASN A 90 -10.28 5.32 15.91
CA ASN A 90 -10.13 3.92 16.29
C ASN A 90 -9.39 3.14 15.19
N LEU A 91 -8.38 2.37 15.60
CA LEU A 91 -7.54 1.53 14.74
C LEU A 91 -8.28 0.26 14.31
N HIS A 92 -9.15 0.39 13.31
CA HIS A 92 -9.91 -0.72 12.77
C HIS A 92 -9.10 -1.46 11.69
N TRP A 93 -8.52 -0.72 10.76
CA TRP A 93 -7.82 -1.31 9.62
C TRP A 93 -6.31 -1.43 9.88
N HIS A 94 -5.65 -2.38 9.20
CA HIS A 94 -4.21 -2.56 9.32
C HIS A 94 -3.45 -1.25 9.02
N ILE A 95 -3.86 -0.55 7.95
CA ILE A 95 -3.27 0.72 7.53
C ILE A 95 -3.48 1.86 8.53
N ASP A 96 -4.50 1.78 9.41
CA ASP A 96 -4.78 2.84 10.39
C ASP A 96 -3.54 3.07 11.27
N ARG A 97 -2.82 2.00 11.66
CA ARG A 97 -1.58 2.06 12.46
C ARG A 97 -0.48 2.91 11.83
N LEU A 98 -0.36 2.85 10.51
CA LEU A 98 0.63 3.65 9.77
C LEU A 98 0.13 5.08 9.63
N THR A 99 -1.14 5.28 9.28
CA THR A 99 -1.68 6.63 9.04
C THR A 99 -1.70 7.51 10.28
N VAL A 100 -1.86 6.93 11.48
CA VAL A 100 -1.77 7.69 12.74
C VAL A 100 -0.33 8.01 13.12
N ALA A 101 0.66 7.26 12.64
CA ALA A 101 2.07 7.51 12.91
C ALA A 101 2.77 8.32 11.80
N ALA A 102 2.05 8.59 10.71
CA ALA A 102 2.60 9.20 9.51
C ALA A 102 2.88 10.68 9.72
N ASP A 103 4.01 11.15 9.21
CA ASP A 103 4.33 12.57 9.17
C ASP A 103 4.05 13.21 7.80
N ALA A 104 3.63 12.40 6.82
CA ALA A 104 2.98 12.88 5.60
C ALA A 104 2.01 11.83 5.04
N LEU A 105 0.88 12.30 4.51
CA LEU A 105 -0.14 11.48 3.84
C LEU A 105 -0.57 12.12 2.53
N ALA A 106 -0.74 11.30 1.49
CA ALA A 106 -1.39 11.67 0.24
C ALA A 106 -2.13 10.45 -0.33
N ALA A 107 -3.02 10.66 -1.29
CA ALA A 107 -3.75 9.57 -1.94
C ALA A 107 -3.95 9.81 -3.43
N LEU A 108 -3.88 8.74 -4.22
CA LEU A 108 -4.23 8.72 -5.63
C LEU A 108 -5.55 7.96 -5.79
N PRO A 109 -6.69 8.64 -5.99
CA PRO A 109 -7.96 7.98 -6.23
C PRO A 109 -8.00 7.33 -7.62
N VAL A 110 -8.61 6.15 -7.71
CA VAL A 110 -8.82 5.41 -8.96
C VAL A 110 -10.29 4.97 -9.02
N PRO A 111 -11.20 5.85 -9.49
CA PRO A 111 -12.62 5.53 -9.65
C PRO A 111 -12.82 4.30 -10.54
N GLY A 112 -13.74 3.41 -10.15
CA GLY A 112 -13.94 2.11 -10.82
C GLY A 112 -12.77 1.13 -10.70
N GLY A 113 -11.68 1.51 -10.04
CA GLY A 113 -10.47 0.70 -9.91
C GLY A 113 -10.61 -0.52 -9.00
N ASN A 114 -9.61 -1.40 -9.09
CA ASN A 114 -9.49 -2.62 -8.29
C ASN A 114 -8.15 -2.64 -7.53
N GLU A 115 -8.19 -2.83 -6.21
CA GLU A 115 -7.00 -2.77 -5.34
C GLU A 115 -5.95 -3.84 -5.69
N CYS A 116 -6.37 -5.07 -6.00
CA CYS A 116 -5.45 -6.14 -6.41
C CYS A 116 -4.79 -5.81 -7.75
N GLY A 117 -5.57 -5.24 -8.68
CA GLY A 117 -5.04 -4.73 -9.95
C GLY A 117 -4.00 -3.63 -9.74
N LEU A 118 -4.19 -2.75 -8.76
CA LEU A 118 -3.18 -1.74 -8.40
C LEU A 118 -1.91 -2.40 -7.86
N VAL A 119 -2.02 -3.30 -6.88
CA VAL A 119 -0.86 -4.03 -6.32
C VAL A 119 -0.04 -4.70 -7.42
N GLN A 120 -0.69 -5.44 -8.31
CA GLN A 120 -0.02 -6.13 -9.43
C GLN A 120 0.69 -5.18 -10.39
N ARG A 121 0.13 -3.98 -10.62
CA ARG A 121 0.76 -2.96 -11.46
C ARG A 121 1.98 -2.37 -10.78
N LEU A 122 1.84 -1.99 -9.51
CA LEU A 122 2.88 -1.35 -8.73
C LEU A 122 4.10 -2.27 -8.49
N LEU A 123 3.87 -3.56 -8.26
CA LEU A 123 4.96 -4.54 -8.06
C LEU A 123 5.81 -4.81 -9.33
N ARG A 124 5.40 -4.32 -10.50
CA ARG A 124 6.25 -4.36 -11.71
C ARG A 124 7.35 -3.32 -11.69
N HIS A 125 7.23 -2.29 -10.88
CA HIS A 125 8.22 -1.24 -10.80
C HIS A 125 9.34 -1.64 -9.83
N PRO A 126 10.63 -1.51 -10.22
CA PRO A 126 11.76 -2.01 -9.44
C PRO A 126 11.90 -1.37 -8.06
N ALA A 127 11.50 -0.10 -7.92
CA ALA A 127 11.60 0.64 -6.66
C ALA A 127 10.50 0.30 -5.63
N LEU A 128 9.52 -0.55 -5.98
CA LEU A 128 8.41 -0.94 -5.11
C LEU A 128 8.49 -2.42 -4.77
N ASP A 129 8.37 -2.74 -3.48
CA ASP A 129 8.40 -4.12 -3.01
C ASP A 129 7.46 -4.34 -1.82
N ILE A 130 7.15 -5.59 -1.51
CA ILE A 130 6.27 -5.95 -0.40
C ILE A 130 6.90 -5.48 0.91
N ALA A 131 6.18 -4.62 1.65
CA ALA A 131 6.63 -4.15 2.95
C ALA A 131 6.44 -5.23 4.03
N VAL A 132 5.24 -5.82 4.07
CA VAL A 132 4.83 -6.81 5.07
C VAL A 132 3.87 -7.79 4.43
N ARG A 133 4.21 -9.08 4.41
CA ARG A 133 3.32 -10.15 3.91
C ARG A 133 2.05 -10.25 4.75
N GLY A 134 0.92 -10.49 4.10
CA GLY A 134 -0.42 -10.53 4.70
C GLY A 134 -1.01 -9.17 5.07
N PHE A 135 -0.29 -8.06 4.84
CA PHE A 135 -0.77 -6.74 5.24
C PHE A 135 -1.93 -6.28 4.36
N GLY A 136 -3.13 -6.26 4.93
CA GLY A 136 -4.32 -5.71 4.28
C GLY A 136 -4.84 -6.55 3.12
N SER A 137 -4.35 -7.79 3.00
CA SER A 137 -4.76 -8.78 2.01
C SER A 137 -5.50 -9.97 2.64
N THR A 138 -6.02 -9.83 3.86
CA THR A 138 -6.65 -10.95 4.60
C THR A 138 -7.85 -11.55 3.88
N ASP A 139 -8.59 -10.74 3.13
CA ASP A 139 -9.71 -11.16 2.28
C ASP A 139 -9.29 -11.43 0.82
N CYS A 140 -8.00 -11.28 0.50
CA CYS A 140 -7.43 -11.45 -0.83
C CYS A 140 -6.57 -12.71 -0.90
N ARG A 141 -6.92 -13.64 -1.80
CA ARG A 141 -6.19 -14.92 -1.97
C ARG A 141 -4.97 -14.83 -2.88
N THR A 142 -4.83 -13.75 -3.64
CA THR A 142 -3.82 -13.63 -4.70
C THR A 142 -2.71 -12.65 -4.38
N CYS A 143 -2.95 -11.66 -3.51
CA CYS A 143 -1.96 -10.66 -3.17
C CYS A 143 -1.20 -11.08 -1.91
N GLU A 144 0.13 -11.17 -2.02
CA GLU A 144 1.00 -11.37 -0.85
C GLU A 144 0.87 -10.22 0.16
N SER A 145 0.60 -9.00 -0.31
CA SER A 145 0.40 -7.82 0.52
C SER A 145 -0.28 -6.71 -0.28
N HIS A 146 -1.02 -5.85 0.40
CA HIS A 146 -1.48 -4.58 -0.16
C HIS A 146 -0.62 -3.40 0.28
N LEU A 147 0.38 -3.61 1.15
CA LEU A 147 1.33 -2.60 1.59
C LEU A 147 2.69 -2.81 0.92
N LEU A 148 3.10 -1.81 0.15
CA LEU A 148 4.39 -1.78 -0.54
C LEU A 148 5.30 -0.73 0.12
N LYS A 149 6.59 -1.05 0.21
CA LYS A 149 7.64 -0.10 0.57
C LYS A 149 8.24 0.48 -0.72
N PHE A 150 8.64 1.74 -0.64
CA PHE A 150 9.36 2.42 -1.72
C PHE A 150 10.82 2.58 -1.33
N ASP A 151 11.72 1.95 -2.09
CA ASP A 151 13.15 1.92 -1.79
C ASP A 151 13.92 3.14 -2.36
N GLY A 152 13.23 4.06 -3.07
CA GLY A 152 13.83 5.31 -3.58
C GLY A 152 14.83 5.17 -4.72
N ASP A 153 15.36 3.95 -4.92
CA ASP A 153 16.30 3.60 -5.97
C ASP A 153 15.57 3.03 -7.19
N THR A 154 15.42 3.86 -8.23
CA THR A 154 14.84 3.44 -9.51
C THR A 154 15.85 2.73 -10.42
N SER A 155 17.13 2.64 -10.03
CA SER A 155 18.21 2.05 -10.85
C SER A 155 18.34 0.53 -10.69
N ARG A 156 17.69 -0.08 -9.70
CA ARG A 156 17.74 -1.52 -9.44
C ARG A 156 16.78 -2.31 -10.33
N VAL A 157 17.12 -2.48 -11.60
CA VAL A 157 16.50 -3.51 -12.45
C VAL A 157 17.13 -4.86 -12.09
N ALA A 158 16.51 -5.59 -11.17
CA ALA A 158 16.68 -7.04 -11.11
C ALA A 158 15.34 -7.69 -11.49
N PRO A 159 15.29 -8.53 -12.54
CA PRO A 159 14.08 -9.26 -12.87
C PRO A 159 13.70 -10.16 -11.69
N ARG A 160 12.49 -9.99 -11.16
CA ARG A 160 11.91 -10.93 -10.20
C ARG A 160 11.63 -12.23 -10.95
N GLN A 161 12.42 -13.27 -10.70
CA GLN A 161 12.08 -14.62 -11.13
C GLN A 161 10.78 -15.03 -10.43
N PRO A 162 9.76 -15.52 -11.15
CA PRO A 162 8.59 -16.12 -10.53
C PRO A 162 9.06 -17.32 -9.70
N SER A 163 8.96 -17.23 -8.38
CA SER A 163 9.37 -18.30 -7.48
C SER A 163 8.56 -19.56 -7.79
N GLU A 164 9.30 -20.65 -8.01
CA GLU A 164 8.84 -22.01 -8.26
C GLU A 164 7.71 -22.43 -7.32
N LEU A 165 6.51 -22.52 -7.88
CA LEU A 165 5.36 -23.14 -7.27
C LEU A 165 5.18 -24.52 -7.91
N ALA A 166 5.96 -25.53 -7.49
CA ALA A 166 5.62 -26.94 -7.71
C ALA A 166 6.41 -27.91 -6.82
N ASP A 167 5.65 -28.75 -6.11
CA ASP A 167 6.00 -30.08 -5.60
C ASP A 167 6.82 -30.24 -4.30
N SER A 168 6.20 -29.83 -3.19
CA SER A 168 6.20 -30.69 -2.00
C SER A 168 5.16 -31.81 -2.16
N ARG A 169 5.51 -32.89 -2.86
CA ARG A 169 4.80 -34.17 -2.76
C ARG A 169 5.63 -35.18 -1.95
N LYS A 170 5.20 -35.32 -0.69
CA LYS A 170 5.15 -36.53 0.13
C LYS A 170 6.42 -37.40 0.23
N ARG A 171 7.23 -37.13 1.26
CA ARG A 171 7.88 -38.21 2.03
C ARG A 171 6.85 -38.75 3.03
N GLY A 172 6.31 -39.93 2.75
CA GLY A 172 5.72 -40.82 3.77
C GLY A 172 6.78 -41.84 4.21
N PRO A 173 6.75 -42.33 5.45
CA PRO A 173 7.86 -43.05 6.05
C PRO A 173 7.91 -44.53 5.61
N ASP A 174 9.13 -45.07 5.58
CA ASP A 174 9.44 -46.50 5.59
C ASP A 174 8.77 -47.18 6.78
N SER A 175 7.93 -48.20 6.51
CA SER A 175 7.75 -49.47 7.24
C SER A 175 6.59 -50.27 6.63
#